data_AF-A0A847KY62-F1
#
_entry.id   AF-A0A847KY62-F1
#
_cell.length_a   1.000
_cell.length_b   1.000
_cell.length_c   1.000
_cell.angle_alpha   90.00
_cell.angle_beta   90.00
_cell.angle_gamma   90.00
#
_symmetry.space_group_name_H-M   'P 1'
#
loop_
_entity.id
_entity.type
_entity.pdbx_description
1 polymer ?
#
loop_
_entity_poly.entity_id
_entity_poly.type
_entity_poly.pdbx_seq_one_letter_code
_entity_poly.pdbx_strand_id
1 'polypeptide(L)'
;MDTFIAFLIDWGYWGMFIASLLAGSAFPFSSEVILLGLLHPSIGLNATLCVLTATIGNTLGGMTCYSIGRAGKLEWIKKIFKVSEQRLQSMVKFLNKRSAFMAFFTFLPGLGTVIAITLGFLRSHIGVVIISMFTGKLSRYIVVAMAAKGIFSYFA
;
A
#
# COMPACT_ATOMS: atom_id res chain seq x y z
N MET A 1 4.16 10.57 17.90
CA MET A 1 3.60 9.72 16.82
C MET A 1 2.29 9.08 17.28
N ASP A 2 2.15 8.85 18.59
CA ASP A 2 1.06 8.11 19.22
C ASP A 2 -0.29 8.83 19.13
N THR A 3 -0.33 10.17 19.22
CA THR A 3 -1.58 10.95 19.09
C THR A 3 -2.21 10.82 17.70
N PHE A 4 -1.39 10.78 16.64
CA PHE A 4 -1.90 10.64 15.27
C PHE A 4 -2.41 9.23 14.99
N ILE A 5 -1.72 8.21 15.53
CA ILE A 5 -2.16 6.81 15.46
C ILE A 5 -3.48 6.63 16.21
N ALA A 6 -3.58 7.15 17.44
CA ALA A 6 -4.82 7.11 18.23
C ALA A 6 -5.97 7.80 17.50
N PHE A 7 -5.74 9.00 16.95
CA PHE A 7 -6.73 9.71 16.15
C PHE A 7 -7.25 8.89 14.97
N LEU A 8 -6.38 8.18 14.24
CA LEU A 8 -6.81 7.31 13.14
C LEU A 8 -7.56 6.07 13.64
N ILE A 9 -7.21 5.52 14.80
CA ILE A 9 -7.95 4.40 15.39
C ILE A 9 -9.36 4.84 15.79
N ASP A 10 -9.49 6.01 16.42
CA ASP A 10 -10.78 6.58 16.84
C ASP A 10 -11.73 6.82 15.66
N TRP A 11 -11.17 7.10 14.48
CA TRP A 11 -11.91 7.30 13.23
C TRP A 11 -12.31 5.98 12.53
N GLY A 12 -11.98 4.82 13.11
CA GLY A 12 -12.43 3.51 12.64
C GLY A 12 -12.08 3.24 11.17
N TYR A 13 -13.09 2.93 10.35
CA TYR A 13 -12.90 2.65 8.93
C TYR A 13 -12.29 3.84 8.16
N TRP A 14 -12.67 5.07 8.48
CA TRP A 14 -12.11 6.26 7.80
C TRP A 14 -10.64 6.45 8.13
N GLY A 15 -10.27 6.25 9.40
CA GLY A 15 -8.87 6.29 9.79
C GLY A 15 -8.06 5.16 9.15
N MET A 16 -8.62 3.95 9.01
CA MET A 16 -8.00 2.86 8.24
C MET A 16 -7.78 3.24 6.76
N PHE A 17 -8.77 3.88 6.13
CA PHE A 17 -8.67 4.34 4.75
C PHE A 17 -7.53 5.36 4.59
N ILE A 18 -7.50 6.39 5.44
CA ILE A 18 -6.48 7.44 5.39
C ILE A 18 -5.09 6.85 5.67
N ALA A 19 -4.97 6.03 6.72
CA ALA A 19 -3.75 5.31 7.08
C ALA A 19 -3.19 4.51 5.91
N SER A 20 -4.05 3.70 5.29
CA SER A 20 -3.67 2.83 4.18
C SER A 20 -3.36 3.60 2.90
N LEU A 21 -4.07 4.70 2.62
CA LEU A 21 -3.76 5.60 1.52
C LEU A 21 -2.39 6.24 1.66
N LEU A 22 -2.06 6.73 2.86
CA LEU A 22 -0.73 7.27 3.15
C LEU A 22 0.35 6.20 3.01
N ALA A 23 0.13 5.01 3.57
CA ALA A 23 1.07 3.88 3.49
C ALA A 23 1.26 3.34 2.07
N GLY A 24 0.22 3.39 1.22
CA GLY A 24 0.29 2.99 -0.18
C GLY A 24 0.99 4.02 -1.07
N SER A 25 1.11 5.25 -0.59
CA SER A 25 1.74 6.37 -1.31
C SER A 25 3.25 6.40 -1.05
N ALA A 26 3.89 7.54 -1.34
CA ALA A 26 5.30 7.80 -1.05
C ALA A 26 5.64 7.83 0.46
N PHE A 27 4.64 7.84 1.32
CA PHE A 27 4.81 8.22 2.71
C PHE A 27 5.28 7.03 3.55
N PRO A 28 6.31 7.18 4.39
CA PRO A 28 6.78 6.10 5.28
C PRO A 28 5.78 5.94 6.44
N PHE A 29 4.65 5.28 6.16
CA PHE A 29 3.58 5.02 7.12
C PHE A 29 3.28 3.53 7.20
N SER A 30 3.03 3.02 8.40
CA SER A 30 2.66 1.61 8.62
C SER A 30 1.15 1.49 8.82
N SER A 31 0.45 1.08 7.78
CA SER A 31 -1.00 0.82 7.84
C SER A 31 -1.35 -0.42 8.67
N GLU A 32 -0.39 -1.31 8.86
CA GLU A 32 -0.48 -2.57 9.58
C GLU A 32 -0.70 -2.32 11.07
N VAL A 33 -0.03 -1.32 11.64
CA VAL A 33 -0.22 -0.91 13.05
C VAL A 33 -1.65 -0.43 13.30
N ILE A 34 -2.19 0.37 12.38
CA ILE A 34 -3.58 0.85 12.46
C ILE A 34 -4.56 -0.31 12.34
N LEU A 35 -4.33 -1.23 11.39
CA LEU A 35 -5.16 -2.41 11.24
C LEU A 35 -5.15 -3.27 12.51
N LEU A 36 -3.98 -3.54 13.10
CA LEU A 36 -3.86 -4.29 14.35
C LEU A 36 -4.62 -3.63 15.50
N GLY A 37 -4.49 -2.30 15.64
CA GLY A 37 -5.23 -1.53 16.63
C GLY A 37 -6.74 -1.67 16.44
N LEU A 38 -7.24 -1.46 15.22
CA LEU A 38 -8.67 -1.54 14.89
C LEU A 38 -9.28 -2.93 15.03
N LEU A 39 -8.47 -3.99 14.89
CA LEU A 39 -8.90 -5.37 15.07
C LEU A 39 -8.94 -5.82 16.53
N HIS A 40 -8.53 -4.96 17.47
CA HIS A 40 -8.56 -5.28 18.89
C HIS A 40 -10.00 -5.60 19.35
N PRO A 41 -10.22 -6.67 20.13
CA PRO A 41 -11.57 -7.12 20.51
C PRO A 41 -12.42 -6.03 21.17
N SER A 42 -11.80 -5.13 21.95
CA SER A 42 -12.49 -4.03 22.63
C SER A 42 -13.08 -2.96 21.69
N ILE A 43 -12.67 -2.91 20.42
CA ILE A 43 -13.16 -1.92 19.46
C ILE A 43 -14.43 -2.41 18.74
N GLY A 44 -14.55 -3.72 18.52
CA GLY A 44 -15.76 -4.33 17.94
C GLY A 44 -16.01 -4.05 16.45
N LEU A 45 -15.02 -3.55 15.69
CA LEU A 45 -15.15 -3.33 14.24
C LEU A 45 -15.12 -4.65 13.45
N ASN A 46 -15.78 -4.66 12.30
CA ASN A 46 -15.79 -5.80 11.41
C ASN A 46 -14.44 -5.92 10.68
N ALA A 47 -13.72 -7.02 10.93
CA ALA A 47 -12.41 -7.26 10.35
C ALA A 47 -12.39 -7.25 8.82
N THR A 48 -13.42 -7.81 8.17
CA THR A 48 -13.53 -7.85 6.71
C THR A 48 -13.65 -6.43 6.14
N LEU A 49 -14.45 -5.58 6.77
CA LEU A 49 -14.58 -4.17 6.36
C LEU A 49 -13.28 -3.40 6.59
N CYS A 50 -12.56 -3.62 7.69
CA CYS A 50 -11.24 -3.01 7.90
C CYS A 50 -10.26 -3.42 6.79
N VAL A 51 -10.20 -4.70 6.43
CA VAL A 51 -9.33 -5.22 5.36
C VAL A 51 -9.70 -4.64 3.99
N LEU A 52 -10.99 -4.59 3.64
CA LEU A 52 -11.44 -4.01 2.38
C LEU A 52 -11.11 -2.53 2.29
N THR A 53 -11.42 -1.77 3.33
CA THR A 53 -11.14 -0.32 3.39
C THR A 53 -9.64 -0.04 3.33
N ALA A 54 -8.82 -0.84 4.03
CA ALA A 54 -7.37 -0.77 3.95
C ALA A 54 -6.85 -1.06 2.53
N THR A 55 -7.41 -2.08 1.88
CA THR A 55 -7.00 -2.48 0.54
C THR A 55 -7.32 -1.39 -0.48
N ILE A 56 -8.52 -0.80 -0.42
CA ILE A 56 -8.94 0.28 -1.31
C ILE A 56 -8.05 1.51 -1.10
N GLY A 57 -7.89 1.96 0.15
CA GLY A 57 -7.05 3.12 0.46
C GLY A 57 -5.61 2.90 -0.01
N ASN A 58 -5.01 1.75 0.29
CA ASN A 58 -3.67 1.45 -0.16
C ASN A 58 -3.53 1.35 -1.68
N THR A 59 -4.51 0.77 -2.37
CA THR A 59 -4.52 0.71 -3.83
C THR A 59 -4.55 2.11 -4.44
N LEU A 60 -5.43 2.99 -3.93
CA LEU A 60 -5.47 4.40 -4.35
C LEU A 60 -4.15 5.12 -4.09
N GLY A 61 -3.55 4.93 -2.90
CA GLY A 61 -2.22 5.44 -2.59
C GLY A 61 -1.16 4.97 -3.59
N GLY A 62 -1.15 3.68 -3.95
CA GLY A 62 -0.24 3.15 -4.97
C GLY A 62 -0.49 3.70 -6.37
N MET A 63 -1.75 4.00 -6.69
CA MET A 63 -2.12 4.64 -7.96
C MET A 63 -1.64 6.10 -8.05
N THR A 64 -1.44 6.78 -6.92
CA THR A 64 -0.76 8.10 -6.93
C THR A 64 0.69 7.96 -7.41
N CYS A 65 1.42 6.96 -6.90
CA CYS A 65 2.79 6.65 -7.32
C CYS A 65 2.86 6.27 -8.81
N TYR A 66 1.93 5.43 -9.26
CA TYR A 66 1.78 5.07 -10.67
C TYR A 66 1.54 6.31 -11.56
N SER A 67 0.65 7.21 -11.13
CA SER A 67 0.33 8.43 -11.88
C SER A 67 1.52 9.38 -11.99
N ILE A 68 2.30 9.52 -10.91
CA ILE A 68 3.55 10.30 -10.94
C ILE A 68 4.57 9.66 -11.88
N GLY A 69 4.72 8.34 -11.84
CA GLY A 69 5.55 7.61 -12.79
C GLY A 69 5.12 7.86 -14.24
N ARG A 70 3.81 7.82 -14.51
CA ARG A 70 3.23 8.04 -15.85
C ARG A 70 3.42 9.45 -16.39
N ALA A 71 3.50 10.45 -15.52
CA ALA A 71 3.85 11.81 -15.90
C ALA A 71 5.30 11.94 -16.39
N GLY A 72 6.18 10.98 -16.09
CA GLY A 72 7.51 10.84 -16.70
C GLY A 72 8.59 11.81 -16.20
N LYS A 73 8.30 12.63 -15.18
CA LYS A 73 9.24 13.62 -14.65
C LYS A 73 10.21 12.99 -13.64
N LEU A 74 11.39 12.59 -14.12
CA LEU A 74 12.45 11.98 -13.30
C LEU A 74 12.85 12.83 -12.07
N GLU A 75 12.86 14.14 -12.22
CA GLU A 75 13.15 15.07 -11.11
C GLU A 75 12.13 14.96 -9.97
N TRP A 76 10.84 14.80 -10.29
CA TRP A 76 9.79 14.64 -9.29
C TRP A 76 9.94 13.30 -8.57
N ILE A 77 10.28 12.25 -9.30
CA ILE A 77 10.50 10.91 -8.72
C ILE A 77 11.65 10.95 -7.71
N LYS A 78 12.79 11.56 -8.06
CA LYS A 78 13.92 11.74 -7.15
C LYS A 78 13.54 12.56 -5.91
N LYS A 79 12.89 13.71 -6.12
CA LYS A 79 12.58 14.67 -5.03
C LYS A 79 11.53 14.15 -4.05
N ILE A 80 10.46 13.52 -4.55
CA ILE A 80 9.33 13.08 -3.73
C ILE A 80 9.62 11.73 -3.07
N PHE A 81 10.22 10.78 -3.80
CA PHE A 81 10.33 9.39 -3.34
C PHE A 81 11.73 9.00 -2.87
N LYS A 82 12.72 9.91 -2.98
CA LYS A 82 14.13 9.64 -2.66
C LYS A 82 14.68 8.37 -3.35
N VAL A 83 14.12 8.03 -4.52
CA VAL A 83 14.55 6.89 -5.32
C VAL A 83 15.73 7.33 -6.18
N SER A 84 16.86 6.63 -6.07
CA SER A 84 18.01 6.90 -6.93
C SER A 84 17.69 6.59 -8.38
N GLU A 85 18.27 7.37 -9.29
CA GLU A 85 18.09 7.19 -10.73
C GLU A 85 18.53 5.80 -11.19
N GLN A 86 19.61 5.28 -10.61
CA GLN A 86 20.11 3.92 -10.85
C GLN A 86 19.07 2.86 -10.47
N ARG A 87 18.39 3.01 -9.33
CA ARG A 87 17.37 2.07 -8.87
C ARG A 87 16.15 2.10 -9.79
N LEU A 88 15.72 3.28 -10.20
CA LEU A 88 14.62 3.44 -11.15
C LEU A 88 14.98 2.83 -12.51
N GLN A 89 16.15 3.16 -13.08
CA GLN A 89 16.59 2.60 -14.37
C GLN A 89 16.74 1.08 -14.32
N SER A 90 17.26 0.54 -13.22
CA SER A 90 17.36 -0.91 -13.02
C SER A 90 15.98 -1.56 -12.99
N MET A 91 15.02 -0.95 -12.29
CA MET A 91 13.65 -1.44 -12.25
C MET A 91 12.95 -1.30 -13.61
N VAL A 92 13.18 -0.20 -14.33
CA VAL A 92 12.69 -0.01 -15.70
C VAL A 92 13.20 -1.13 -16.59
N LYS A 93 14.51 -1.41 -16.59
CA LYS A 93 15.08 -2.53 -17.37
C LYS A 93 14.48 -3.87 -16.98
N PHE A 94 14.29 -4.11 -15.67
CA PHE A 94 13.71 -5.35 -15.16
C PHE A 94 12.25 -5.53 -15.58
N LEU A 95 11.43 -4.48 -15.48
CA LEU A 95 9.99 -4.52 -15.79
C LEU A 95 9.67 -4.28 -17.26
N ASN A 96 10.62 -3.79 -18.06
CA ASN A 96 10.43 -3.64 -19.49
C ASN A 96 10.09 -5.00 -20.12
N LYS A 97 9.03 -5.06 -20.93
CA LYS A 97 8.43 -6.29 -21.49
C LYS A 97 7.84 -7.27 -20.46
N ARG A 98 7.82 -6.96 -19.16
CA ARG A 98 7.05 -7.74 -18.17
C ARG A 98 5.61 -7.24 -18.11
N SER A 99 4.73 -8.12 -17.65
CA SER A 99 3.31 -7.78 -17.52
C SER A 99 3.05 -6.84 -16.34
N ALA A 100 2.00 -6.04 -16.48
CA ALA A 100 1.40 -5.24 -15.41
C ALA A 100 1.01 -6.06 -14.17
N PHE A 101 0.94 -7.39 -14.27
CA PHE A 101 0.80 -8.32 -13.13
C PHE A 101 1.89 -8.13 -12.07
N MET A 102 3.05 -7.57 -12.41
CA MET A 102 4.09 -7.23 -11.44
C MET A 102 3.60 -6.21 -10.39
N ALA A 103 2.51 -5.48 -10.65
CA ALA A 103 1.85 -4.65 -9.65
C ALA A 103 1.34 -5.44 -8.44
N PHE A 104 1.17 -6.77 -8.55
CA PHE A 104 0.90 -7.65 -7.42
C PHE A 104 1.95 -7.47 -6.31
N PHE A 105 3.23 -7.37 -6.63
CA PHE A 105 4.31 -7.24 -5.64
C PHE A 105 4.42 -5.85 -5.01
N THR A 106 3.48 -4.95 -5.26
CA THR A 106 3.48 -3.60 -4.68
C THR A 106 3.15 -3.57 -3.19
N PHE A 107 2.73 -4.70 -2.61
CA PHE A 107 2.58 -4.85 -1.15
C PHE A 107 3.93 -4.94 -0.43
N LEU A 108 5.05 -5.21 -1.13
CA LEU A 108 6.36 -5.36 -0.52
C LEU A 108 6.89 -4.02 -0.01
N PRO A 109 7.35 -3.93 1.26
CA PRO A 109 7.85 -2.70 1.84
C PRO A 109 9.10 -2.19 1.08
N GLY A 110 9.14 -0.89 0.81
CA GLY A 110 10.24 -0.23 0.09
C GLY A 110 10.33 -0.51 -1.41
N LEU A 111 10.00 -1.73 -1.87
CA LEU A 111 9.99 -2.09 -3.29
C LEU A 111 8.71 -1.66 -4.00
N GLY A 112 7.57 -1.70 -3.30
CA GLY A 112 6.27 -1.50 -3.94
C GLY A 112 6.10 -0.13 -4.59
N THR A 113 6.62 0.92 -3.95
CA THR A 113 6.63 2.28 -4.51
C THR A 113 7.43 2.36 -5.81
N VAL A 114 8.61 1.74 -5.87
CA VAL A 114 9.46 1.73 -7.06
C VAL A 114 8.77 0.96 -8.19
N ILE A 115 8.12 -0.17 -7.88
CA ILE A 115 7.35 -0.95 -8.86
C ILE A 115 6.20 -0.11 -9.42
N ALA A 116 5.40 0.54 -8.57
CA ALA A 116 4.26 1.35 -8.99
C ALA A 116 4.70 2.51 -9.91
N ILE A 117 5.73 3.26 -9.51
CA ILE A 117 6.30 4.35 -10.32
C ILE A 117 6.81 3.82 -11.66
N THR A 118 7.55 2.71 -11.64
CA THR A 118 8.14 2.14 -12.85
C THR A 118 7.07 1.67 -13.83
N LEU A 119 6.02 0.99 -13.35
CA LEU A 119 4.89 0.57 -14.19
C LEU A 119 4.17 1.78 -14.79
N GLY A 120 4.06 2.87 -14.03
CA GLY A 120 3.57 4.16 -14.49
C GLY A 120 4.44 4.74 -15.60
N PHE A 121 5.75 4.78 -15.38
CA PHE A 121 6.75 5.27 -16.34
C PHE A 121 6.72 4.48 -17.65
N LEU A 122 6.54 3.16 -17.57
CA LEU A 122 6.36 2.26 -18.71
C LEU A 122 4.96 2.34 -19.35
N ARG A 123 4.05 3.16 -18.80
CA ARG A 123 2.65 3.32 -19.25
C ARG A 123 1.89 2.00 -19.36
N SER A 124 2.06 1.15 -18.35
CA SER A 124 1.41 -0.16 -18.28
C SER A 124 -0.14 -0.05 -18.28
N HIS A 125 -0.85 -1.12 -18.63
CA HIS A 125 -2.32 -1.06 -18.67
C HIS A 125 -2.92 -0.83 -17.27
N ILE A 126 -3.62 0.30 -17.08
CA ILE A 126 -4.14 0.74 -15.76
C ILE A 126 -5.02 -0.33 -15.11
N GLY A 127 -5.93 -0.95 -15.86
CA GLY A 127 -6.84 -1.95 -15.28
C GLY A 127 -6.11 -3.17 -14.72
N VAL A 128 -5.04 -3.61 -15.38
CA VAL A 128 -4.25 -4.76 -14.91
C VAL A 128 -3.42 -4.36 -13.69
N VAL A 129 -2.86 -3.15 -13.69
CA VAL A 129 -2.15 -2.60 -12.53
C VAL A 129 -3.07 -2.52 -11.31
N ILE A 130 -4.28 -1.96 -11.45
CA ILE A 130 -5.24 -1.82 -10.35
C ILE A 130 -5.62 -3.19 -9.79
N ILE A 131 -6.06 -4.13 -10.64
CA ILE A 131 -6.51 -5.45 -10.19
C ILE A 131 -5.36 -6.21 -9.52
N SER A 132 -4.17 -6.20 -10.11
CA SER A 132 -3.01 -6.91 -9.55
C SER A 132 -2.56 -6.28 -8.24
N MET A 133 -2.46 -4.94 -8.18
CA MET A 133 -2.11 -4.19 -6.98
C MET A 133 -3.10 -4.42 -5.85
N PHE A 134 -4.40 -4.34 -6.15
CA PHE A 134 -5.47 -4.61 -5.21
C PHE A 134 -5.35 -6.02 -4.65
N THR A 135 -5.13 -7.02 -5.51
CA THR A 135 -5.02 -8.43 -5.10
C THR A 135 -3.83 -8.66 -4.17
N GLY A 136 -2.65 -8.12 -4.50
CA GLY A 136 -1.46 -8.27 -3.65
C GLY A 136 -1.57 -7.54 -2.31
N LYS A 137 -2.22 -6.37 -2.29
CA LYS A 137 -2.46 -5.62 -1.05
C LYS A 137 -3.52 -6.29 -0.19
N LEU A 138 -4.56 -6.84 -0.81
CA LEU A 138 -5.58 -7.62 -0.14
C LEU A 138 -4.97 -8.85 0.55
N SER A 139 -4.11 -9.61 -0.15
CA SER A 139 -3.45 -10.77 0.44
C SER A 139 -2.60 -10.38 1.66
N ARG A 140 -1.86 -9.26 1.59
CA ARG A 140 -1.11 -8.75 2.75
C ARG A 140 -2.04 -8.46 3.94
N TYR A 141 -3.13 -7.73 3.72
CA TYR A 141 -4.02 -7.34 4.81
C TYR A 141 -4.79 -8.53 5.40
N ILE A 142 -5.13 -9.54 4.59
CA ILE A 142 -5.70 -10.80 5.08
C ILE A 142 -4.71 -11.52 5.99
N VAL A 143 -3.45 -11.65 5.58
CA VAL A 143 -2.40 -12.29 6.41
C VAL A 143 -2.24 -11.56 7.74
N VAL A 144 -2.17 -10.23 7.72
CA VAL A 144 -2.08 -9.42 8.96
C VAL A 144 -3.32 -9.61 9.84
N ALA A 145 -4.52 -9.60 9.27
CA ALA A 145 -5.75 -9.79 10.04
C ALA A 145 -5.87 -11.19 10.66
N MET A 146 -5.45 -12.23 9.95
CA MET A 146 -5.41 -13.60 10.48
C MET A 146 -4.38 -13.73 11.61
N ALA A 147 -3.20 -13.15 11.43
CA ALA A 147 -2.18 -13.11 12.48
C ALA A 147 -2.69 -12.39 13.74
N ALA A 148 -3.37 -11.25 13.56
CA ALA A 148 -3.98 -10.49 14.66
C ALA A 148 -5.00 -11.34 15.44
N LYS A 149 -5.93 -11.99 14.73
CA LYS A 149 -6.92 -12.87 15.35
C LYS A 149 -6.27 -14.04 16.11
N GLY A 150 -5.23 -14.65 15.54
CA GLY A 150 -4.47 -15.71 16.20
C GLY A 150 -3.81 -15.24 17.50
N ILE A 151 -3.18 -14.07 17.46
CA ILE A 151 -2.58 -13.44 18.66
C ILE A 151 -3.66 -13.19 19.72
N PHE A 152 -4.78 -12.56 19.36
CA PHE A 152 -5.83 -12.27 20.33
C PHE A 152 -6.47 -13.54 20.91
N SER A 153 -6.61 -14.61 20.12
CA SER A 153 -7.13 -15.89 20.64
C SER A 153 -6.17 -16.60 21.59
N TYR A 154 -4.86 -16.33 21.51
CA TYR A 154 -3.86 -16.95 22.39
C TYR A 154 -3.77 -16.24 23.75
N PHE A 155 -4.06 -14.93 23.79
CA PHE A 155 -3.99 -14.10 24.99
C PHE A 155 -5.35 -13.79 25.63
N ALA A 156 -6.45 -14.28 25.06
CA ALA A 156 -7.81 -14.21 25.63
C ALA A 156 -8.11 -15.45 26.46
#